data_AF-A0AB34K816-F1
#
_entry.id   AF-A0AB34K816-F1
#
_cell.length_a   1.000
_cell.length_b   1.000
_cell.length_c   1.000
_cell.angle_alpha   90.00
_cell.angle_beta   90.00
_cell.angle_gamma   90.00
#
_symmetry.space_group_name_H-M   'P 1'
#
loop_
_entity.id
_entity.type
_entity.pdbx_description
1 polymer ?
#
loop_
_entity_poly.entity_id
_entity_poly.type
_entity_poly.pdbx_seq_one_letter_code
_entity_poly.pdbx_strand_id
1 'polypeptide(L)'
;MASSSSSPPAKRYLEFQDSTHSAHWLLSPAEVAEADMRHSFSADPVDVFKAKLLYTQYLTALGRRARVRQRAVATAIVYFRRFYYKYSFLEHDPLLIAPTALWVASKVEECSMQAKMLVGHLAHLDMENSYQVHHLLDAEFHLIEALRFDLVVYQPYLPLTEYLAHPALCEIIEASSHENFRQTAWFLLNDCFRTDLVLCHPPHTIAQACIHMAGTLLGLPSSKWLYRIDIDTQQVEEVTMTLVRMYDYCSTMADRELQEVHAELTSIQWGARRPPRRAN
;
A
#
# COMPACT_ATOMS: atom_id res chain seq x y z
N MET A 1 18.99 27.33 -28.53
CA MET A 1 17.76 26.51 -28.59
C MET A 1 17.76 25.63 -27.37
N ALA A 2 17.11 26.09 -26.29
CA ALA A 2 17.00 25.33 -25.06
C ALA A 2 16.05 24.14 -25.32
N SER A 3 16.60 22.93 -25.31
CA SER A 3 15.80 21.71 -25.31
C SER A 3 15.00 21.69 -24.01
N SER A 4 13.70 21.92 -24.11
CA SER A 4 12.75 21.73 -23.02
C SER A 4 12.74 20.25 -22.64
N SER A 5 13.58 19.87 -21.68
CA SER A 5 13.45 18.64 -20.92
C SER A 5 12.17 18.75 -20.10
N SER A 6 11.04 18.37 -20.67
CA SER A 6 9.76 18.32 -19.96
C SER A 6 9.83 17.18 -18.94
N SER A 7 10.38 17.48 -17.76
CA SER A 7 10.29 16.64 -16.57
C SER A 7 8.82 16.35 -16.27
N PRO A 8 8.40 15.08 -16.16
CA PRO A 8 7.00 14.77 -15.90
C PRO A 8 6.63 15.00 -14.41
N PRO A 9 5.33 15.04 -14.06
CA PRO A 9 4.59 16.29 -13.79
C PRO A 9 5.25 17.22 -12.74
N ALA A 10 6.03 18.21 -13.18
CA ALA A 10 6.73 19.14 -12.28
C ALA A 10 5.85 19.73 -11.15
N LYS A 11 4.58 20.06 -11.43
CA LYS A 11 3.69 20.69 -10.43
C LYS A 11 3.37 19.76 -9.25
N ARG A 12 2.93 18.51 -9.50
CA ARG A 12 2.53 17.61 -8.42
C ARG A 12 3.73 17.00 -7.69
N TYR A 13 4.87 16.92 -8.37
CA TYR A 13 6.13 16.60 -7.73
C TYR A 13 6.48 17.66 -6.67
N LEU A 14 6.37 18.95 -7.02
CA LEU A 14 6.55 20.05 -6.06
C LEU A 14 5.52 20.00 -4.93
N GLU A 15 4.24 19.78 -5.24
CA GLU A 15 3.20 19.61 -4.21
C GLU A 15 3.50 18.45 -3.25
N PHE A 16 4.09 17.35 -3.75
CA PHE A 16 4.53 16.25 -2.89
C PHE A 16 5.71 16.65 -2.01
N GLN A 17 6.73 17.32 -2.56
CA GLN A 17 7.91 17.75 -1.79
C GLN A 17 7.54 18.67 -0.62
N ASP A 18 6.59 19.57 -0.82
CA ASP A 18 6.10 20.50 0.21
C ASP A 18 5.04 19.88 1.14
N SER A 19 4.68 18.61 0.94
CA SER A 19 3.62 17.95 1.70
C SER A 19 4.10 17.32 3.00
N THR A 20 3.17 17.12 3.93
CA THR A 20 3.43 16.35 5.16
C THR A 20 3.74 14.88 4.87
N HIS A 21 3.31 14.35 3.71
CA HIS A 21 3.73 13.01 3.27
C HIS A 21 5.25 12.96 3.09
N SER A 22 5.82 13.86 2.30
CA SER A 22 7.26 13.88 2.08
C SER A 22 8.04 14.23 3.36
N ALA A 23 7.53 15.16 4.17
CA ALA A 23 8.24 15.63 5.36
C ALA A 23 8.24 14.64 6.53
N HIS A 24 7.14 13.92 6.77
CA HIS A 24 6.97 13.10 7.99
C HIS A 24 6.89 11.59 7.73
N TRP A 25 6.56 11.18 6.49
CA TRP A 25 6.17 9.80 6.19
C TRP A 25 6.98 9.13 5.09
N LEU A 26 8.05 9.77 4.63
CA LEU A 26 9.07 9.12 3.80
C LEU A 26 10.15 8.56 4.72
N LEU A 27 10.03 7.27 5.04
CA LEU A 27 10.86 6.58 6.03
C LEU A 27 12.04 5.90 5.36
N SER A 28 13.16 5.77 6.07
CA SER A 28 14.26 4.94 5.60
C SER A 28 13.91 3.45 5.75
N PRO A 29 14.42 2.56 4.87
CA PRO A 29 14.27 1.12 5.04
C PRO A 29 14.77 0.61 6.41
N ALA A 30 15.79 1.26 6.97
CA ALA A 30 16.32 0.94 8.29
C ALA A 30 15.34 1.27 9.41
N GLU A 31 14.66 2.43 9.35
CA GLU A 31 13.63 2.79 10.35
C GLU A 31 12.45 1.83 10.32
N VAL A 32 12.01 1.41 9.11
CA VAL A 32 10.93 0.42 8.97
C VAL A 32 11.36 -0.94 9.51
N ALA A 33 12.58 -1.40 9.18
CA ALA A 33 13.11 -2.65 9.71
C ALA A 33 13.28 -2.61 11.24
N GLU A 34 13.70 -1.48 11.80
CA GLU A 34 13.80 -1.30 13.25
C GLU A 34 12.42 -1.36 13.91
N ALA A 35 11.41 -0.69 13.35
CA ALA A 35 10.04 -0.81 13.82
C ALA A 35 9.56 -2.27 13.79
N ASP A 36 9.74 -2.95 12.66
CA ASP A 36 9.38 -4.37 12.52
C ASP A 36 10.10 -5.25 13.55
N MET A 37 11.39 -5.02 13.81
CA MET A 37 12.16 -5.74 14.83
C MET A 37 11.66 -5.46 16.26
N ARG A 38 11.23 -4.23 16.58
CA ARG A 38 10.59 -3.94 17.88
C ARG A 38 9.30 -4.72 18.06
N HIS A 39 8.65 -5.10 16.97
CA HIS A 39 7.46 -5.95 17.01
C HIS A 39 7.82 -7.45 17.09
N SER A 40 9.06 -7.83 16.75
CA SER A 40 9.62 -9.17 16.89
C SER A 40 10.42 -9.32 18.19
N PHE A 41 9.76 -9.40 19.34
CA PHE A 41 10.44 -9.84 20.57
C PHE A 41 10.62 -11.37 20.58
N SER A 42 11.73 -11.82 21.18
CA SER A 42 12.29 -13.19 21.29
C SER A 42 11.34 -14.30 21.81
N ALA A 43 10.05 -14.05 21.97
CA ALA A 43 9.04 -15.01 22.40
C ALA A 43 7.72 -14.97 21.61
N ASP A 44 7.52 -14.03 20.68
CA ASP A 44 6.27 -13.91 19.89
C ASP A 44 6.43 -14.40 18.44
N PRO A 45 5.45 -15.15 17.90
CA PRO A 45 5.57 -15.90 16.63
C PRO A 45 5.18 -15.14 15.36
N VAL A 46 4.65 -13.91 15.46
CA VAL A 46 4.02 -13.24 14.32
C VAL A 46 5.04 -12.69 13.33
N ASP A 47 5.11 -13.32 12.16
CA ASP A 47 5.86 -12.80 11.02
C ASP A 47 5.21 -11.49 10.51
N VAL A 48 5.86 -10.37 10.83
CA VAL A 48 5.37 -9.01 10.51
C VAL A 48 5.19 -8.82 9.00
N PHE A 49 6.07 -9.38 8.18
CA PHE A 49 5.96 -9.29 6.72
C PHE A 49 4.71 -10.03 6.22
N LYS A 50 4.47 -11.26 6.72
CA LYS A 50 3.26 -12.02 6.37
C LYS A 50 1.99 -11.34 6.87
N ALA A 51 2.01 -10.77 8.09
CA ALA A 51 0.86 -10.02 8.61
C ALA A 51 0.55 -8.80 7.73
N LYS A 52 1.56 -8.01 7.38
CA LYS A 52 1.48 -6.90 6.43
C LYS A 52 0.89 -7.34 5.08
N LEU A 53 1.37 -8.45 4.52
CA LEU A 53 0.87 -9.02 3.25
C LEU A 53 -0.60 -9.45 3.36
N LEU A 54 -0.95 -10.20 4.40
CA LEU A 54 -2.30 -10.67 4.69
C LEU A 54 -3.29 -9.51 4.77
N TYR A 55 -2.97 -8.46 5.55
CA TYR A 55 -3.89 -7.34 5.72
C TYR A 55 -3.96 -6.41 4.52
N THR A 56 -2.91 -6.32 3.69
CA THR A 56 -3.00 -5.68 2.37
C THR A 56 -3.99 -6.44 1.46
N GLN A 57 -3.94 -7.78 1.44
CA GLN A 57 -4.88 -8.60 0.67
C GLN A 57 -6.32 -8.46 1.20
N TYR A 58 -6.48 -8.47 2.53
CA TYR A 58 -7.75 -8.25 3.20
C TYR A 58 -8.37 -6.90 2.84
N LEU A 59 -7.61 -5.80 2.93
CA LEU A 59 -8.06 -4.46 2.55
C LEU A 59 -8.48 -4.39 1.09
N THR A 60 -7.72 -5.03 0.21
CA THR A 60 -8.03 -5.09 -1.23
C THR A 60 -9.33 -5.85 -1.49
N ALA A 61 -9.52 -7.00 -0.85
CA ALA A 61 -10.74 -7.79 -0.96
C ALA A 61 -11.97 -7.06 -0.39
N LEU A 62 -11.81 -6.44 0.78
CA LEU A 62 -12.85 -5.64 1.44
C LEU A 62 -13.24 -4.43 0.59
N GLY A 63 -12.26 -3.69 0.07
CA GLY A 63 -12.50 -2.56 -0.83
C GLY A 63 -13.26 -2.95 -2.09
N ARG A 64 -12.89 -4.07 -2.72
CA ARG A 64 -13.62 -4.63 -3.87
C ARG A 64 -15.05 -4.99 -3.51
N ARG A 65 -15.27 -5.65 -2.37
CA ARG A 65 -16.61 -6.05 -1.88
C ARG A 65 -17.49 -4.83 -1.59
N ALA A 66 -16.93 -3.82 -0.94
CA ALA A 66 -17.59 -2.57 -0.62
C ALA A 66 -17.69 -1.59 -1.81
N ARG A 67 -17.16 -1.97 -2.99
CA ARG A 67 -17.10 -1.14 -4.21
C ARG A 67 -16.43 0.21 -3.98
N VAL A 68 -15.43 0.24 -3.12
CA VAL A 68 -14.60 1.43 -2.85
C VAL A 68 -13.59 1.59 -3.99
N ARG A 69 -13.33 2.83 -4.41
CA ARG A 69 -12.37 3.13 -5.48
C ARG A 69 -10.95 2.71 -5.06
N GLN A 70 -10.15 2.24 -6.03
CA GLN A 70 -8.76 1.81 -5.79
C GLN A 70 -7.93 2.87 -5.06
N ARG A 71 -8.15 4.16 -5.39
CA ARG A 71 -7.51 5.29 -4.71
C ARG A 71 -7.73 5.26 -3.19
N ALA A 72 -8.97 5.08 -2.73
CA ALA A 72 -9.26 4.99 -1.30
C ALA A 72 -8.71 3.71 -0.65
N VAL A 73 -8.67 2.59 -1.37
CA VAL A 73 -8.06 1.34 -0.88
C VAL A 73 -6.55 1.50 -0.70
N ALA A 74 -5.86 2.11 -1.66
CA ALA A 74 -4.44 2.39 -1.57
C ALA A 74 -4.10 3.35 -0.42
N THR A 75 -4.91 4.39 -0.19
CA THR A 75 -4.76 5.29 0.96
C THR A 75 -4.97 4.53 2.27
N ALA A 76 -5.95 3.62 2.32
CA ALA A 76 -6.18 2.75 3.48
C ALA A 76 -4.99 1.85 3.80
N ILE A 77 -4.35 1.26 2.77
CA ILE A 77 -3.13 0.46 2.94
C ILE A 77 -2.01 1.33 3.51
N VAL A 78 -1.81 2.54 3.00
CA VAL A 78 -0.79 3.45 3.54
C VAL A 78 -1.08 3.82 5.00
N TYR A 79 -2.33 4.13 5.35
CA TYR A 79 -2.72 4.38 6.75
C TYR A 79 -2.43 3.19 7.66
N PHE A 80 -2.80 1.99 7.20
CA PHE A 80 -2.53 0.76 7.94
C PHE A 80 -1.02 0.55 8.17
N ARG A 81 -0.20 0.75 7.14
CA ARG A 81 1.27 0.63 7.23
C ARG A 81 1.86 1.68 8.17
N ARG A 82 1.43 2.94 8.08
CA ARG A 82 1.86 4.02 8.98
C ARG A 82 1.44 3.77 10.43
N PHE A 83 0.26 3.21 10.66
CA PHE A 83 -0.20 2.84 11.99
C PHE A 83 0.68 1.77 12.62
N TYR A 84 0.94 0.67 11.89
CA TYR A 84 1.77 -0.45 12.39
C TYR A 84 3.28 -0.22 12.27
N TYR A 85 3.71 0.90 11.69
CA TYR A 85 5.07 1.41 11.88
C TYR A 85 5.23 2.03 13.29
N LYS A 86 4.16 2.62 13.84
CA LYS A 86 4.17 3.27 15.16
C LYS A 86 3.80 2.31 16.29
N TYR A 87 2.87 1.40 16.04
CA TYR A 87 2.29 0.49 17.03
C TYR A 87 2.48 -0.98 16.64
N SER A 88 2.49 -1.86 17.63
CA SER A 88 2.61 -3.30 17.39
C SER A 88 1.29 -3.95 16.97
N PHE A 89 1.39 -5.01 16.16
CA PHE A 89 0.26 -5.92 15.87
C PHE A 89 -0.33 -6.60 17.12
N LEU A 90 0.42 -6.60 18.23
CA LEU A 90 -0.02 -7.11 19.52
C LEU A 90 -0.83 -6.09 20.34
N GLU A 91 -0.65 -4.78 20.07
CA GLU A 91 -1.28 -3.70 20.85
C GLU A 91 -2.69 -3.37 20.34
N HIS A 92 -2.90 -3.50 19.03
CA HIS A 92 -4.13 -3.13 18.35
C HIS A 92 -4.57 -4.22 17.39
N ASP A 93 -5.87 -4.51 17.36
CA ASP A 93 -6.41 -5.58 16.52
C ASP A 93 -6.41 -5.15 15.04
N PRO A 94 -5.63 -5.79 14.16
CA PRO A 94 -5.61 -5.45 12.74
C PRO A 94 -6.93 -5.72 12.02
N LEU A 95 -7.80 -6.60 12.53
CA LEU A 95 -9.16 -6.81 12.01
C LEU A 95 -10.09 -5.63 12.29
N LEU A 96 -9.76 -4.77 13.25
CA LEU A 96 -10.46 -3.52 13.51
C LEU A 96 -9.77 -2.33 12.83
N ILE A 97 -8.44 -2.25 12.90
CA ILE A 97 -7.68 -1.12 12.34
C ILE A 97 -7.76 -1.10 10.80
N ALA A 98 -7.64 -2.24 10.12
CA ALA A 98 -7.73 -2.29 8.66
C ALA A 98 -9.07 -1.72 8.11
N PRO A 99 -10.25 -2.20 8.52
CA PRO A 99 -11.49 -1.61 8.03
C PRO A 99 -11.69 -0.15 8.47
N THR A 100 -11.23 0.22 9.67
CA THR A 100 -11.24 1.62 10.11
C THR A 100 -10.41 2.49 9.15
N ALA A 101 -9.23 2.04 8.75
CA ALA A 101 -8.38 2.72 7.78
C ALA A 101 -9.07 2.87 6.42
N LEU A 102 -9.79 1.84 5.95
CA LEU A 102 -10.58 1.92 4.73
C LEU A 102 -11.70 2.96 4.85
N TRP A 103 -12.37 3.03 6.00
CA TRP A 103 -13.43 3.99 6.24
C TRP A 103 -12.92 5.43 6.30
N VAL A 104 -11.84 5.69 7.05
CA VAL A 104 -11.21 7.01 7.13
C VAL A 104 -10.68 7.43 5.76
N ALA A 105 -10.01 6.54 5.04
CA ALA A 105 -9.53 6.81 3.68
C ALA A 105 -10.68 7.13 2.72
N SER A 106 -11.81 6.43 2.83
CA SER A 106 -12.98 6.71 2.00
C SER A 106 -13.55 8.11 2.25
N LYS A 107 -13.50 8.62 3.48
CA LYS A 107 -13.92 9.99 3.81
C LYS A 107 -12.97 11.02 3.21
N VAL A 108 -11.65 10.79 3.35
CA VAL A 108 -10.61 11.71 2.87
C VAL A 108 -10.55 11.77 1.35
N GLU A 109 -10.76 10.63 0.67
CA GLU A 109 -10.74 10.53 -0.79
C GLU A 109 -12.11 10.80 -1.44
N GLU A 110 -13.06 11.38 -0.68
CA GLU A 110 -14.42 11.73 -1.15
C GLU A 110 -15.16 10.55 -1.80
N CYS A 111 -14.91 9.35 -1.27
CA CYS A 111 -15.59 8.10 -1.62
C CYS A 111 -16.55 7.75 -0.48
N SER A 112 -17.77 8.29 -0.48
CA SER A 112 -18.68 8.13 0.66
C SER A 112 -19.02 6.66 0.96
N MET A 113 -18.59 6.18 2.13
CA MET A 113 -18.92 4.86 2.67
C MET A 113 -19.51 5.02 4.08
N GLN A 114 -20.70 4.44 4.30
CA GLN A 114 -21.34 4.46 5.62
C GLN A 114 -20.73 3.40 6.53
N ALA A 115 -20.44 3.76 7.78
CA ALA A 115 -19.88 2.82 8.77
C ALA A 115 -20.76 1.57 8.96
N LYS A 116 -22.10 1.72 8.94
CA LYS A 116 -23.04 0.60 9.04
C LYS A 116 -22.89 -0.40 7.88
N MET A 117 -22.65 0.09 6.66
CA MET A 117 -22.44 -0.77 5.49
C MET A 117 -21.12 -1.53 5.61
N LEU A 118 -20.07 -0.86 6.08
CA LEU A 118 -18.78 -1.49 6.32
C LEU A 118 -18.89 -2.62 7.36
N VAL A 119 -19.55 -2.37 8.50
CA VAL A 119 -19.83 -3.41 9.51
C VAL A 119 -20.59 -4.60 8.89
N GLY A 120 -21.56 -4.32 8.02
CA GLY A 120 -22.26 -5.38 7.27
C GLY A 120 -21.31 -6.20 6.39
N HIS A 121 -20.37 -5.56 5.69
CA HIS A 121 -19.36 -6.26 4.89
C HIS A 121 -18.38 -7.08 5.75
N LEU A 122 -18.02 -6.58 6.94
CA LEU A 122 -17.17 -7.27 7.91
C LEU A 122 -17.78 -8.57 8.38
N ALA A 123 -19.05 -8.55 8.81
CA ALA A 123 -19.76 -9.74 9.28
C ALA A 123 -19.86 -10.87 8.23
N HIS A 124 -19.69 -10.54 6.95
CA HIS A 124 -19.65 -11.51 5.85
C HIS A 124 -18.27 -12.07 5.54
N LEU A 125 -17.20 -11.29 5.76
CA LEU A 125 -15.83 -11.73 5.52
C LEU A 125 -15.26 -12.45 6.73
N ASP A 126 -15.72 -12.09 7.92
CA ASP A 126 -15.22 -12.56 9.19
C ASP A 126 -16.43 -12.87 10.08
N MET A 127 -16.96 -14.09 9.94
CA MET A 127 -18.22 -14.50 10.59
C MET A 127 -18.12 -14.56 12.12
N GLU A 128 -16.91 -14.60 12.66
CA GLU A 128 -16.67 -14.79 14.09
C GLU A 128 -16.70 -13.47 14.88
N ASN A 129 -16.30 -12.36 14.25
CA ASN A 129 -16.14 -11.08 14.95
C ASN A 129 -17.38 -10.18 14.84
N SER A 130 -17.90 -9.76 16.00
CA SER A 130 -19.15 -9.00 16.10
C SER A 130 -18.94 -7.47 16.17
N TYR A 131 -18.01 -6.94 15.38
CA TYR A 131 -17.73 -5.51 15.35
C TYR A 131 -18.99 -4.68 15.09
N GLN A 132 -19.08 -3.55 15.79
CA GLN A 132 -20.18 -2.60 15.74
C GLN A 132 -19.65 -1.23 15.36
N VAL A 133 -20.54 -0.32 14.97
CA VAL A 133 -20.16 1.02 14.54
C VAL A 133 -19.36 1.78 15.60
N HIS A 134 -19.67 1.64 16.90
CA HIS A 134 -18.93 2.35 17.96
C HIS A 134 -17.45 1.91 18.03
N HIS A 135 -17.15 0.62 17.81
CA HIS A 135 -15.76 0.14 17.75
C HIS A 135 -14.96 0.81 16.62
N LEU A 136 -15.59 1.04 15.45
CA LEU A 136 -14.97 1.76 14.33
C LEU A 136 -14.74 3.24 14.66
N LEU A 137 -15.66 3.87 15.41
CA LEU A 137 -15.53 5.26 15.83
C LEU A 137 -14.40 5.44 16.85
N ASP A 138 -14.28 4.53 17.81
CA ASP A 138 -13.21 4.56 18.81
C ASP A 138 -11.83 4.30 18.13
N ALA A 139 -11.77 3.31 17.24
CA ALA A 139 -10.57 3.03 16.46
C ALA A 139 -10.18 4.16 15.51
N GLU A 140 -11.15 4.90 14.96
CA GLU A 140 -10.89 6.05 14.09
C GLU A 140 -10.05 7.11 14.82
N PHE A 141 -10.41 7.44 16.06
CA PHE A 141 -9.70 8.43 16.84
C PHE A 141 -8.22 8.04 17.01
N HIS A 142 -7.98 6.80 17.43
CA HIS A 142 -6.62 6.27 17.60
C HIS A 142 -5.84 6.22 16.29
N LEU A 143 -6.49 5.84 15.18
CA LEU A 143 -5.86 5.82 13.87
C LEU A 143 -5.41 7.22 13.44
N ILE A 144 -6.28 8.22 13.52
CA ILE A 144 -5.96 9.58 13.08
C ILE A 144 -4.85 10.19 13.95
N GLU A 145 -4.88 9.95 15.26
CA GLU A 145 -3.81 10.35 16.18
C GLU A 145 -2.48 9.68 15.85
N ALA A 146 -2.49 8.38 15.51
CA ALA A 146 -1.30 7.65 15.06
C ALA A 146 -0.67 8.33 13.83
N LEU A 147 -1.52 8.75 12.89
CA LEU A 147 -1.16 9.39 11.64
C LEU A 147 -0.81 10.88 11.79
N ARG A 148 -0.79 11.43 13.01
CA ARG A 148 -0.50 12.86 13.27
C ARG A 148 -1.41 13.80 12.48
N PHE A 149 -2.65 13.37 12.17
CA PHE A 149 -3.58 14.10 11.30
C PHE A 149 -3.07 14.31 9.85
N ASP A 150 -2.00 13.63 9.42
CA ASP A 150 -1.45 13.67 8.06
C ASP A 150 -2.22 12.73 7.12
N LEU A 151 -3.43 13.14 6.76
CA LEU A 151 -4.37 12.32 6.00
C LEU A 151 -4.16 12.37 4.47
N VAL A 152 -3.47 13.38 3.94
CA VAL A 152 -3.28 13.47 2.49
C VAL A 152 -2.17 12.51 2.03
N VAL A 153 -2.52 11.54 1.19
CA VAL A 153 -1.58 10.54 0.65
C VAL A 153 -1.44 10.69 -0.86
N TYR A 154 -0.26 11.10 -1.30
CA TYR A 154 0.18 11.02 -2.70
C TYR A 154 0.44 9.57 -3.10
N GLN A 155 -0.09 9.15 -4.25
CA GLN A 155 -0.06 7.77 -4.71
C GLN A 155 0.58 7.63 -6.10
N PRO A 156 1.20 6.48 -6.41
CA PRO A 156 1.95 6.29 -7.65
C PRO A 156 1.06 6.13 -8.90
N TYR A 157 -0.26 5.94 -8.75
CA TYR A 157 -1.18 5.72 -9.88
C TYR A 157 -1.20 6.88 -10.88
N LEU A 158 -1.21 8.11 -10.37
CA LEU A 158 -1.23 9.29 -11.22
C LEU A 158 0.07 9.49 -11.99
N PRO A 159 1.26 9.53 -11.34
CA PRO A 159 2.51 9.67 -12.09
C PRO A 159 2.68 8.51 -13.08
N LEU A 160 2.27 7.28 -12.74
CA LEU A 160 2.28 6.17 -13.69
C LEU A 160 1.43 6.47 -14.93
N THR A 161 0.20 6.94 -14.74
CA THR A 161 -0.71 7.25 -15.86
C THR A 161 -0.14 8.36 -16.76
N GLU A 162 0.45 9.39 -16.17
CA GLU A 162 1.07 10.49 -16.92
C GLU A 162 2.31 10.03 -17.68
N TYR A 163 3.14 9.17 -17.09
CA TYR A 163 4.28 8.58 -17.77
C TYR A 163 3.86 7.66 -18.92
N LEU A 164 2.86 6.81 -18.71
CA LEU A 164 2.31 5.90 -19.74
C LEU A 164 1.62 6.66 -20.89
N ALA A 165 1.23 7.92 -20.68
CA ALA A 165 0.70 8.82 -21.68
C ALA A 165 1.78 9.72 -22.32
N HIS A 166 3.02 9.66 -21.85
CA HIS A 166 4.09 10.54 -22.32
C HIS A 166 4.46 10.24 -23.79
N PRO A 167 4.43 11.24 -24.70
CA PRO A 167 4.64 11.00 -26.14
C PRO A 167 5.95 10.27 -26.46
N ALA A 168 7.05 10.70 -25.83
CA ALA A 168 8.35 10.06 -26.05
C ALA A 168 8.40 8.59 -25.61
N LEU A 169 7.60 8.16 -24.63
CA LEU A 169 7.51 6.75 -24.24
C LEU A 169 6.67 5.97 -25.27
N CYS A 170 5.53 6.55 -25.68
CA CYS A 170 4.66 5.98 -26.71
C CYS A 170 5.35 5.82 -28.07
N GLU A 171 6.32 6.67 -28.41
CA GLU A 171 7.16 6.54 -29.61
C GLU A 171 8.21 5.43 -29.51
N ILE A 172 8.71 5.17 -28.30
CA ILE A 172 9.74 4.15 -28.04
C ILE A 172 9.13 2.75 -28.01
N ILE A 173 7.92 2.62 -27.47
CA ILE A 173 7.21 1.35 -27.37
C ILE A 173 6.37 1.12 -28.63
N GLU A 174 6.44 -0.06 -29.21
CA GLU A 174 5.61 -0.43 -30.36
C GLU A 174 4.11 -0.35 -30.03
N ALA A 175 3.32 0.23 -30.95
CA ALA A 175 1.89 0.45 -30.74
C ALA A 175 1.10 -0.84 -30.42
N SER A 176 1.51 -1.97 -30.98
CA SER A 176 0.95 -3.31 -30.71
C SER A 176 1.08 -3.72 -29.24
N SER A 177 2.13 -3.24 -28.56
CA SER A 177 2.47 -3.63 -27.17
C SER A 177 2.01 -2.62 -26.13
N HIS A 178 1.43 -1.48 -26.53
CA HIS A 178 1.04 -0.40 -25.61
C HIS A 178 0.07 -0.87 -24.52
N GLU A 179 -0.97 -1.63 -24.89
CA GLU A 179 -1.98 -2.07 -23.93
C GLU A 179 -1.40 -3.05 -22.91
N ASN A 180 -0.67 -4.06 -23.38
CA ASN A 180 0.00 -5.04 -22.52
C ASN A 180 1.02 -4.36 -21.60
N PHE A 181 1.80 -3.40 -22.11
CA PHE A 181 2.76 -2.64 -21.32
C PHE A 181 2.09 -1.83 -20.21
N ARG A 182 0.99 -1.13 -20.53
CA ARG A 182 0.20 -0.37 -19.53
C ARG A 182 -0.38 -1.28 -18.46
N GLN A 183 -0.98 -2.41 -18.85
CA GLN A 183 -1.56 -3.35 -17.91
C GLN A 183 -0.50 -3.97 -16.99
N THR A 184 0.64 -4.42 -17.55
CA THR A 184 1.76 -4.96 -16.76
C THR A 184 2.27 -3.93 -15.75
N ALA A 185 2.50 -2.68 -16.18
CA ALA A 185 2.97 -1.62 -15.27
C ALA A 185 1.93 -1.30 -14.17
N TRP A 186 0.63 -1.35 -14.50
CA TRP A 186 -0.45 -1.16 -13.53
C TRP A 186 -0.51 -2.30 -12.49
N PHE A 187 -0.33 -3.56 -12.92
CA PHE A 187 -0.30 -4.70 -12.00
C PHE A 187 0.91 -4.65 -11.07
N LEU A 188 2.10 -4.37 -11.61
CA LEU A 188 3.32 -4.19 -10.81
C LEU A 188 3.13 -3.09 -9.74
N LEU A 189 2.51 -1.97 -10.12
CA LEU A 189 2.23 -0.88 -9.18
C LEU A 189 1.28 -1.30 -8.06
N ASN A 190 0.23 -2.07 -8.36
CA ASN A 190 -0.65 -2.60 -7.32
C ASN A 190 0.09 -3.53 -6.36
N ASP A 191 1.06 -4.28 -6.86
CA ASP A 191 1.87 -5.19 -6.05
C ASP A 191 2.88 -4.44 -5.16
N CYS A 192 3.29 -3.21 -5.50
CA CYS A 192 4.10 -2.37 -4.61
C CYS A 192 3.43 -2.16 -3.24
N PHE A 193 2.10 -2.07 -3.17
CA PHE A 193 1.35 -1.92 -1.92
C PHE A 193 1.39 -3.16 -1.00
N ARG A 194 1.91 -4.29 -1.48
CA ARG A 194 2.16 -5.48 -0.66
C ARG A 194 3.45 -5.37 0.16
N THR A 195 4.32 -4.45 -0.22
CA THR A 195 5.63 -4.19 0.40
C THR A 195 5.64 -2.85 1.13
N ASP A 196 6.74 -2.53 1.79
CA ASP A 196 6.94 -1.23 2.46
C ASP A 196 7.45 -0.12 1.51
N LEU A 197 7.51 -0.39 0.19
CA LEU A 197 7.92 0.59 -0.83
C LEU A 197 7.14 1.90 -0.75
N VAL A 198 5.85 1.83 -0.42
CA VAL A 198 4.95 3.00 -0.30
C VAL A 198 5.23 3.88 0.92
N LEU A 199 6.07 3.42 1.85
CA LEU A 199 6.60 4.21 2.96
C LEU A 199 8.02 4.72 2.68
N CYS A 200 8.79 3.97 1.88
CA CYS A 200 10.23 4.22 1.71
C CYS A 200 10.58 5.06 0.49
N HIS A 201 9.73 5.08 -0.54
CA HIS A 201 10.03 5.75 -1.80
C HIS A 201 8.94 6.74 -2.21
N PRO A 202 9.31 7.85 -2.86
CA PRO A 202 8.35 8.76 -3.44
C PRO A 202 7.45 8.08 -4.50
N PRO A 203 6.18 8.52 -4.66
CA PRO A 203 5.25 7.93 -5.61
C PRO A 203 5.74 7.92 -7.07
N HIS A 204 6.49 8.95 -7.47
CA HIS A 204 7.02 9.07 -8.83
C HIS A 204 8.13 8.05 -9.11
N THR A 205 8.99 7.77 -8.12
CA THR A 205 10.04 6.75 -8.19
C THR A 205 9.43 5.35 -8.31
N ILE A 206 8.40 5.05 -7.52
CA ILE A 206 7.67 3.76 -7.61
C ILE A 206 7.08 3.57 -9.02
N ALA A 207 6.47 4.62 -9.58
CA ALA A 207 5.92 4.56 -10.94
C ALA A 207 7.01 4.36 -12.02
N GLN A 208 8.17 5.02 -11.89
CA GLN A 208 9.31 4.83 -12.79
C GLN A 208 9.84 3.39 -12.74
N ALA A 209 9.95 2.81 -11.54
CA ALA A 209 10.36 1.42 -11.37
C ALA A 209 9.37 0.43 -11.98
N CYS A 210 8.06 0.67 -11.86
CA CYS A 210 7.05 -0.16 -12.52
C CYS A 210 7.17 -0.12 -14.06
N ILE A 211 7.50 1.04 -14.64
CA ILE A 211 7.75 1.20 -16.09
C ILE A 211 9.04 0.49 -16.52
N HIS A 212 10.09 0.60 -15.70
CA HIS A 212 11.35 -0.10 -15.92
C HIS A 212 11.14 -1.62 -15.94
N MET A 213 10.49 -2.14 -14.90
CA MET A 213 10.24 -3.56 -14.72
C MET A 213 9.27 -4.11 -15.78
N ALA A 214 8.19 -3.38 -16.11
CA ALA A 214 7.29 -3.77 -17.20
C ALA A 214 8.00 -3.87 -18.56
N GLY A 215 8.92 -2.94 -18.85
CA GLY A 215 9.68 -2.97 -20.09
C GLY A 215 10.64 -4.15 -20.12
N THR A 216 11.33 -4.40 -19.01
CA THR A 216 12.24 -5.55 -18.87
C THR A 216 11.51 -6.88 -19.03
N LEU A 217 10.33 -7.05 -18.40
CA LEU A 217 9.52 -8.26 -18.49
C LEU A 217 8.98 -8.53 -19.90
N LEU A 218 8.68 -7.47 -20.66
CA LEU A 218 8.14 -7.57 -22.02
C LEU A 218 9.22 -7.48 -23.12
N GLY A 219 10.50 -7.35 -22.76
CA GLY A 219 11.59 -7.15 -23.72
C GLY A 219 11.52 -5.81 -24.48
N LEU A 220 10.88 -4.80 -23.91
CA LEU A 220 10.65 -3.49 -24.51
C LEU A 220 11.70 -2.46 -24.05
N PRO A 221 12.12 -1.51 -24.92
CA PRO A 221 13.21 -0.57 -24.64
C PRO A 221 12.80 0.60 -23.73
N SER A 222 12.06 0.38 -22.65
CA SER A 222 11.60 1.44 -21.73
C SER A 222 12.75 2.18 -21.02
N SER A 223 13.89 1.52 -20.86
CA SER A 223 15.12 2.12 -20.31
C SER A 223 15.57 3.36 -21.08
N LYS A 224 15.41 3.38 -22.41
CA LYS A 224 15.76 4.54 -23.25
C LYS A 224 14.95 5.78 -22.88
N TRP A 225 13.70 5.60 -22.47
CA TRP A 225 12.87 6.72 -22.03
C TRP A 225 13.26 7.18 -20.62
N LEU A 226 13.55 6.24 -19.71
CA LEU A 226 13.96 6.55 -18.34
C LEU A 226 15.24 7.40 -18.29
N TYR A 227 16.24 7.11 -19.13
CA TYR A 227 17.44 7.95 -19.24
C TYR A 227 17.16 9.40 -19.70
N ARG A 228 16.04 9.66 -20.40
CA ARG A 228 15.69 11.01 -20.87
C ARG A 228 15.06 11.90 -19.80
N ILE A 229 14.49 11.30 -18.76
CA ILE A 229 13.76 12.04 -17.71
C ILE A 229 14.60 12.26 -16.44
N ASP A 230 15.92 12.01 -16.51
CA ASP A 230 16.88 12.19 -15.42
C ASP A 230 16.46 11.49 -14.12
N ILE A 231 16.22 10.17 -14.22
CA ILE A 231 15.83 9.36 -13.05
C ILE A 231 17.02 9.09 -12.12
N ASP A 232 16.73 8.96 -10.83
CA ASP A 232 17.62 8.29 -9.89
C ASP A 232 17.58 6.76 -10.16
N THR A 233 18.58 6.28 -10.89
CA THR A 233 18.68 4.86 -11.27
C THR A 233 18.84 3.96 -10.05
N GLN A 234 19.51 4.44 -8.99
CA GLN A 234 19.72 3.66 -7.78
C GLN A 234 18.38 3.38 -7.09
N GLN A 235 17.55 4.41 -6.89
CA GLN A 235 16.24 4.21 -6.27
C GLN A 235 15.32 3.33 -7.12
N VAL A 236 15.37 3.46 -8.45
CA VAL A 236 14.59 2.61 -9.36
C VAL A 236 15.00 1.14 -9.23
N GLU A 237 16.30 0.86 -9.15
CA GLU A 237 16.83 -0.50 -8.93
C GLU A 237 16.43 -1.05 -7.56
N GLU A 238 16.50 -0.25 -6.49
CA GLU A 238 16.09 -0.64 -5.14
C GLU A 238 14.61 -1.05 -5.09
N VAL A 239 13.73 -0.24 -5.70
CA VAL A 239 12.30 -0.55 -5.82
C VAL A 239 12.08 -1.84 -6.61
N THR A 240 12.75 -1.97 -7.76
CA THR A 240 12.64 -3.15 -8.64
C THR A 240 13.09 -4.42 -7.90
N MET A 241 14.24 -4.37 -7.21
CA MET A 241 14.78 -5.51 -6.46
C MET A 241 13.89 -5.90 -5.29
N THR A 242 13.25 -4.94 -4.62
CA THR A 242 12.30 -5.22 -3.55
C THR A 242 11.09 -5.99 -4.07
N LEU A 243 10.56 -5.62 -5.24
CA LEU A 243 9.48 -6.38 -5.90
C LEU A 243 9.93 -7.78 -6.29
N VAL A 244 11.12 -7.93 -6.89
CA VAL A 244 11.67 -9.26 -7.25
C VAL A 244 11.79 -10.15 -6.02
N ARG A 245 12.34 -9.62 -4.91
CA ARG A 245 12.43 -10.36 -3.64
C ARG A 245 11.06 -10.74 -3.09
N MET A 246 10.07 -9.84 -3.20
CA MET A 246 8.70 -10.13 -2.79
C MET A 246 8.08 -11.25 -3.64
N TYR A 247 8.29 -11.26 -4.95
CA TYR A 247 7.80 -12.32 -5.83
C TYR A 247 8.48 -13.66 -5.57
N ASP A 248 9.80 -13.68 -5.38
CA ASP A 248 10.54 -14.88 -5.00
C ASP A 248 10.01 -15.47 -3.70
N TYR A 249 9.89 -14.63 -2.66
CA TYR A 249 9.31 -15.03 -1.38
C TYR A 249 7.89 -15.59 -1.53
N CYS A 250 6.99 -14.86 -2.21
CA CYS A 250 5.61 -15.28 -2.41
C CYS A 250 5.52 -16.57 -3.25
N SER A 251 6.49 -16.85 -4.13
CA SER A 251 6.51 -18.10 -4.91
C SER A 251 6.85 -19.33 -4.06
N THR A 252 7.57 -19.13 -2.95
CA THR A 252 7.97 -20.19 -2.02
C THR A 252 7.01 -20.38 -0.85
N MET A 253 6.23 -19.34 -0.51
CA MET A 253 5.33 -19.33 0.63
C MET A 253 4.09 -20.21 0.38
N ALA A 254 3.79 -21.11 1.32
CA ALA A 254 2.56 -21.89 1.27
C ALA A 254 1.35 -21.08 1.79
N ASP A 255 0.16 -21.25 1.18
CA ASP A 255 -1.08 -20.58 1.63
C ASP A 255 -1.38 -20.82 3.13
N ARG A 256 -0.96 -21.96 3.66
CA ARG A 256 -1.09 -22.32 5.08
C ARG A 256 -0.37 -21.35 5.99
N GLU A 257 0.76 -20.77 5.57
CA GLU A 257 1.55 -19.85 6.41
C GLU A 257 0.80 -18.55 6.69
N LEU A 258 0.03 -18.04 5.72
CA LEU A 258 -0.82 -16.87 5.94
C LEU A 258 -1.99 -17.19 6.87
N GLN A 259 -2.53 -18.41 6.80
CA GLN A 259 -3.58 -18.87 7.71
C GLN A 259 -3.07 -19.05 9.14
N GLU A 260 -1.83 -19.51 9.31
CA GLU A 260 -1.17 -19.62 10.62
C GLU A 260 -1.01 -18.23 11.25
N VAL A 261 -0.48 -17.26 10.51
CA VAL A 261 -0.38 -15.86 10.98
C VAL A 261 -1.76 -15.27 11.29
N HIS A 262 -2.79 -15.56 10.49
CA HIS A 262 -4.15 -15.14 10.79
C HIS A 262 -4.71 -15.78 12.07
N ALA A 263 -4.47 -17.08 12.28
CA ALA A 263 -4.89 -17.79 13.48
C ALA A 263 -4.18 -17.24 14.74
N GLU A 264 -2.88 -16.95 14.65
CA GLU A 264 -2.11 -16.32 15.72
C GLU A 264 -2.67 -14.93 16.06
N LEU A 265 -2.81 -14.07 15.04
CA LEU A 265 -3.41 -12.73 15.15
C LEU A 265 -4.92 -12.73 15.41
N THR A 266 -5.55 -13.87 15.58
CA THR A 266 -6.94 -13.94 16.10
C THR A 266 -6.98 -14.59 17.48
N SER A 267 -5.93 -15.31 17.88
CA SER A 267 -5.83 -16.01 19.16
C SER A 267 -5.45 -15.11 20.33
N ILE A 268 -4.76 -13.98 20.08
CA ILE A 268 -4.41 -13.04 21.15
C ILE A 268 -5.71 -12.53 21.79
N GLN A 269 -5.67 -12.16 23.06
CA GLN A 269 -6.81 -11.53 23.70
C GLN A 269 -6.51 -10.05 23.84
N TRP A 270 -7.04 -9.23 22.94
CA TRP A 270 -6.92 -7.76 22.96
C TRP A 270 -7.71 -7.09 24.12
N GLY A 271 -7.98 -7.84 25.20
CA GLY A 271 -8.79 -7.39 26.34
C GLY A 271 -10.17 -6.87 25.94
N ALA A 272 -10.67 -5.87 26.67
CA ALA A 272 -11.98 -5.25 26.46
C ALA A 272 -12.17 -4.51 25.11
N ARG A 273 -11.16 -4.49 24.24
CA ARG A 273 -11.20 -3.77 22.95
C ARG A 273 -11.72 -4.60 21.78
N ARG A 274 -11.77 -5.93 21.91
CA ARG A 274 -12.36 -6.82 20.91
C ARG A 274 -13.73 -7.29 21.40
N PRO A 275 -14.82 -7.08 20.64
CA PRO A 275 -16.12 -7.61 21.03
C PRO A 275 -16.06 -9.14 21.09
N PRO A 276 -16.83 -9.77 22.01
CA PRO A 276 -16.84 -11.22 22.14
C PRO A 276 -17.21 -11.87 20.80
N ARG A 277 -16.51 -12.96 20.46
CA ARG A 277 -16.87 -13.79 19.31
C ARG A 277 -18.31 -14.28 19.49
N ARG A 278 -19.09 -14.32 18.39
CA ARG A 278 -20.44 -14.90 18.49
C ARG A 278 -20.30 -16.35 18.96
N ALA A 279 -20.96 -16.69 20.06
CA ALA A 279 -21.09 -18.09 20.46
C ALA A 279 -21.88 -18.81 19.37
N ASN A 280 -21.35 -19.93 18.88
CA ASN A 280 -22.03 -20.83 17.96
C ASN A 280 -23.39 -21.29 18.52
#